data_AF-A0A953ZEP0-F1
#
_entry.id   AF-A0A953ZEP0-F1
#
_cell.length_a   1.000
_cell.length_b   1.000
_cell.length_c   1.000
_cell.angle_alpha   90.00
_cell.angle_beta   90.00
_cell.angle_gamma   90.00
#
_symmetry.space_group_name_H-M   'P 1'
#
loop_
_entity.id
_entity.type
_entity.pdbx_description
1 polymer ?
#
loop_
_entity_poly.entity_id
_entity_poly.type
_entity_poly.pdbx_seq_one_letter_code
_entity_poly.pdbx_strand_id
1 'polypeptide(L)'
;VFGLDAERGFTVPAGNCTSVERGKLPNPARPVLKLVINRVTSTTASIEAVLVNDGYVPVKVRRAIDADGLFPEPVYVLHVSTVSEYSPDGGIPENGTPPPWPVTPEPELGVDHTGEVWLEPGQYYRFTFDISSLLITTPKVEHWLRLDYRGDLYGPPGQARVRIESENLKLDLRKR
;
A
#
# COMPACT_ATOMS: atom_id res chain seq x y z
N VAL A 1 -24.36 -11.38 -10.91
CA VAL A 1 -24.21 -10.49 -9.75
C VAL A 1 -23.02 -11.01 -8.96
N PHE A 2 -21.84 -10.43 -9.16
CA PHE A 2 -20.62 -10.86 -8.46
C PHE A 2 -20.51 -10.03 -7.18
N GLY A 3 -20.75 -10.71 -6.05
CA GLY A 3 -20.62 -10.13 -4.72
C GLY A 3 -19.15 -9.91 -4.37
N LEU A 4 -18.84 -8.67 -4.00
CA LEU A 4 -17.64 -8.27 -3.27
C LEU A 4 -17.72 -8.84 -1.85
N ASP A 5 -17.49 -10.14 -1.68
CA ASP A 5 -17.25 -10.79 -0.39
C ASP A 5 -16.56 -12.12 -0.65
N ALA A 6 -15.28 -12.06 -1.00
CA ALA A 6 -14.41 -13.23 -1.00
C ALA A 6 -13.35 -13.02 0.08
N GLU A 7 -13.76 -13.16 1.34
CA GLU A 7 -12.87 -13.52 2.43
C GLU A 7 -12.16 -14.83 2.06
N ARG A 8 -10.97 -14.74 1.46
CA ARG A 8 -10.05 -15.88 1.40
C ARG A 8 -9.49 -16.10 2.81
N GLY A 9 -10.27 -16.79 3.62
CA GLY A 9 -9.80 -17.35 4.88
C GLY A 9 -8.81 -18.48 4.60
N PHE A 10 -7.52 -18.24 4.86
CA PHE A 10 -6.54 -19.31 4.96
C PHE A 10 -6.72 -20.01 6.32
N THR A 11 -6.87 -21.32 6.31
CA THR A 11 -6.91 -22.15 7.52
C THR A 11 -5.53 -22.18 8.15
N VAL A 12 -5.30 -21.36 9.18
CA VAL A 12 -4.07 -21.41 9.99
C VAL A 12 -4.14 -22.64 10.90
N PRO A 13 -3.14 -23.54 10.91
CA PRO A 13 -3.12 -24.67 11.84
C PRO A 13 -3.15 -24.16 13.29
N ALA A 14 -3.89 -24.84 14.16
CA ALA A 14 -4.08 -24.46 15.55
C ALA A 14 -2.76 -24.51 16.34
N GLY A 15 -1.99 -23.42 16.29
CA GLY A 15 -0.81 -23.17 17.10
C GLY A 15 -1.03 -21.98 18.00
N ASN A 16 -1.39 -22.24 19.27
CA ASN A 16 -1.42 -21.31 20.40
C ASN A 16 -2.11 -19.95 20.17
N CYS A 17 -3.44 -19.95 20.09
CA CYS A 17 -4.25 -18.79 20.44
C CYS A 17 -4.21 -18.59 21.97
N THR A 18 -3.61 -17.52 22.47
CA THR A 18 -3.77 -17.13 23.88
C THR A 18 -5.13 -16.46 24.08
N SER A 19 -5.97 -17.12 24.87
CA SER A 19 -7.26 -16.60 25.37
C SER A 19 -7.06 -15.25 26.06
N VAL A 20 -7.72 -14.21 25.57
CA VAL A 20 -7.75 -12.91 26.26
C VAL A 20 -8.80 -13.02 27.36
N GLU A 21 -8.34 -13.08 28.61
CA GLU A 21 -9.19 -13.09 29.80
C GLU A 21 -10.16 -11.89 29.80
N ARG A 22 -11.45 -12.19 30.02
CA ARG A 22 -12.52 -11.20 30.11
C ARG A 22 -12.27 -10.30 31.34
N GLY A 23 -11.84 -9.06 31.12
CA GLY A 23 -11.64 -8.06 32.19
C GLY A 23 -10.33 -7.26 32.12
N LYS A 24 -9.39 -7.62 31.25
CA LYS A 24 -8.23 -6.75 30.95
C LYS A 24 -8.60 -5.79 29.82
N LEU A 25 -8.25 -4.50 29.99
CA LEU A 25 -8.42 -3.46 28.97
C LEU A 25 -8.00 -4.01 27.59
N PRO A 26 -8.72 -3.68 26.50
CA PRO A 26 -8.34 -4.15 25.17
C PRO A 26 -6.89 -3.76 24.95
N ASN A 27 -6.00 -4.74 24.74
CA ASN A 27 -4.56 -4.52 24.57
C ASN A 27 -4.35 -3.35 23.58
N PRO A 28 -3.98 -2.14 24.06
CA PRO A 28 -4.12 -0.91 23.26
C PRO A 28 -3.02 -0.79 22.20
N ALA A 29 -2.04 -1.67 22.22
CA ALA A 29 -0.88 -1.66 21.34
C ALA A 29 -1.15 -2.41 20.02
N ARG A 30 -2.19 -2.03 19.27
CA ARG A 30 -2.36 -2.56 17.92
C ARG A 30 -1.23 -2.00 17.03
N PRO A 31 -0.42 -2.85 16.37
CA PRO A 31 0.54 -2.37 15.39
C PRO A 31 -0.24 -1.81 14.19
N VAL A 32 -0.16 -0.49 13.99
CA VAL A 32 -0.76 0.21 12.86
C VAL A 32 0.37 0.79 12.02
N LEU A 33 0.42 0.41 10.76
CA LEU A 33 1.28 1.02 9.76
C LEU A 33 0.45 1.98 8.92
N LYS A 34 1.00 3.16 8.65
CA LYS A 34 0.39 4.15 7.78
C LYS A 34 1.19 4.25 6.49
N LEU A 35 0.54 4.01 5.36
CA LEU A 35 1.13 4.10 4.03
C LEU A 35 0.66 5.37 3.33
N VAL A 36 1.58 6.31 3.13
CA VAL A 36 1.31 7.61 2.54
C VAL A 36 2.04 7.72 1.22
N ILE A 37 1.38 8.34 0.22
CA ILE A 37 2.00 8.64 -1.06
C ILE A 37 1.90 10.14 -1.37
N ASN A 38 3.00 10.73 -1.81
CA ASN A 38 3.12 12.15 -2.11
C ASN A 38 3.73 12.38 -3.49
N ARG A 39 3.30 13.44 -4.19
CA ARG A 39 3.98 13.87 -5.42
C ARG A 39 5.35 14.44 -5.07
N VAL A 40 6.37 14.05 -5.82
CA VAL A 40 7.70 14.67 -5.72
C VAL A 40 7.66 16.03 -6.40
N THR A 41 8.00 17.12 -5.72
CA THR A 41 7.81 18.48 -6.26
C THR A 41 8.74 18.82 -7.42
N SER A 42 9.90 18.16 -7.52
CA SER A 42 10.88 18.36 -8.59
C SER A 42 10.53 17.65 -9.89
N THR A 43 9.61 16.68 -9.87
CA THR A 43 9.23 15.87 -11.03
C THR A 43 7.74 15.55 -11.01
N THR A 44 7.03 15.83 -12.10
CA THR A 44 5.60 15.50 -12.21
C THR A 44 5.34 14.00 -12.36
N ALA A 45 6.39 13.20 -12.53
CA ALA A 45 6.30 11.79 -12.88
C ALA A 45 6.78 10.83 -11.78
N SER A 46 7.30 11.31 -10.65
CA SER A 46 7.68 10.44 -9.54
C SER A 46 6.78 10.66 -8.32
N ILE A 47 6.51 9.58 -7.61
CA ILE A 47 5.77 9.56 -6.35
C ILE A 47 6.70 9.03 -5.26
N GLU A 48 6.67 9.68 -4.10
CA GLU A 48 7.29 9.18 -2.88
C GLU A 48 6.27 8.35 -2.11
N ALA A 49 6.64 7.13 -1.73
CA ALA A 49 5.91 6.29 -0.79
C ALA A 49 6.62 6.29 0.57
N VAL A 50 5.83 6.40 1.64
CA VAL A 50 6.33 6.32 3.01
C VAL A 50 5.44 5.38 3.82
N LEU A 51 6.02 4.26 4.27
CA LEU A 51 5.42 3.34 5.22
C LEU A 51 5.92 3.67 6.62
N VAL A 52 5.06 4.29 7.43
CA VAL A 52 5.35 4.73 8.79
C VAL A 52 4.79 3.73 9.79
N ASN A 53 5.55 3.40 10.83
CA ASN A 53 5.01 2.74 12.01
C ASN A 53 4.45 3.78 12.98
N ASP A 54 3.14 4.03 12.88
CA ASP A 54 2.38 4.93 13.76
C ASP A 54 1.84 4.20 15.00
N GLY A 55 2.19 2.91 15.14
CA GLY A 55 1.87 2.08 16.29
C GLY A 55 2.86 2.23 17.44
N TYR A 56 2.60 1.48 18.51
CA TYR A 56 3.41 1.49 19.75
C TYR A 56 4.38 0.32 19.85
N VAL A 57 4.45 -0.54 18.83
CA VAL A 57 5.30 -1.74 18.83
C VAL A 57 6.07 -1.86 17.52
N PRO A 58 7.27 -2.46 17.53
CA PRO A 58 8.02 -2.68 16.29
C PRO A 58 7.29 -3.62 15.35
N VAL A 59 7.42 -3.38 14.05
CA VAL A 59 6.82 -4.22 13.00
C VAL A 59 7.87 -4.58 11.96
N LYS A 60 8.01 -5.86 11.64
CA LYS A 60 8.84 -6.31 10.52
C LYS A 60 8.03 -6.19 9.24
N VAL A 61 8.61 -5.49 8.27
CA VAL A 61 8.04 -5.31 6.94
C VAL A 61 9.05 -5.73 5.89
N ARG A 62 8.55 -6.10 4.72
CA ARG A 62 9.35 -6.37 3.54
C ARG A 62 9.59 -5.07 2.78
N ARG A 63 10.83 -4.89 2.31
CA ARG A 63 11.18 -3.78 1.43
C ARG A 63 10.66 -4.05 0.02
N ALA A 64 10.65 -3.03 -0.83
CA ALA A 64 9.89 -3.07 -2.08
C ALA A 64 10.45 -4.04 -3.15
N ILE A 65 11.73 -4.44 -3.06
CA ILE A 65 12.37 -5.38 -3.99
C ILE A 65 12.48 -6.76 -3.35
N ASP A 66 11.83 -7.76 -3.94
CA ASP A 66 12.02 -9.16 -3.57
C ASP A 66 13.23 -9.75 -4.34
N ALA A 67 14.43 -9.54 -3.81
CA ALA A 67 15.68 -9.94 -4.47
C ALA A 67 15.79 -11.46 -4.69
N ASP A 68 15.18 -12.25 -3.80
CA ASP A 68 15.25 -13.71 -3.83
C ASP A 68 14.16 -14.34 -4.72
N GLY A 69 13.25 -13.54 -5.29
CA GLY A 69 12.12 -14.03 -6.08
C GLY A 69 11.25 -15.04 -5.34
N LEU A 70 11.22 -14.95 -4.01
CA LEU A 70 10.52 -15.87 -3.12
C LEU A 70 9.00 -15.69 -3.19
N PHE A 71 8.53 -14.54 -3.68
CA PHE A 71 7.13 -14.19 -3.75
C PHE A 71 6.64 -14.10 -5.20
N PRO A 72 5.52 -14.76 -5.52
CA PRO A 72 4.92 -14.67 -6.85
C PRO A 72 4.26 -13.31 -7.11
N GLU A 73 3.99 -12.54 -6.06
CA GLU A 73 3.34 -11.23 -6.15
C GLU A 73 4.27 -10.10 -5.69
N PRO A 74 4.18 -8.91 -6.31
CA PRO A 74 4.95 -7.74 -5.89
C PRO A 74 4.56 -7.26 -4.49
N VAL A 75 5.54 -6.77 -3.73
CA VAL A 75 5.35 -6.29 -2.34
C VAL A 75 4.47 -5.05 -2.27
N TYR A 76 4.57 -4.15 -3.24
CA TYR A 76 3.75 -2.95 -3.34
C TYR A 76 3.05 -2.91 -4.70
N VAL A 77 1.76 -2.58 -4.69
CA VAL A 77 0.96 -2.39 -5.89
C VAL A 77 0.26 -1.03 -5.88
N LEU A 78 0.27 -0.36 -7.02
CA LEU A 78 -0.42 0.90 -7.23
C LEU A 78 -1.79 0.63 -7.85
N HIS A 79 -2.83 1.10 -7.18
CA HIS A 79 -4.19 1.18 -7.69
C HIS A 79 -4.42 2.58 -8.25
N VAL A 80 -5.00 2.66 -9.44
CA VAL A 80 -5.38 3.92 -10.08
C VAL A 80 -6.85 3.83 -10.39
N SER A 81 -7.63 4.72 -9.79
CA SER A 81 -9.04 4.86 -10.08
C SER A 81 -9.30 6.21 -10.71
N THR A 82 -10.17 6.24 -11.70
CA THR A 82 -10.46 7.44 -12.49
C THR A 82 -11.97 7.67 -12.50
N VAL A 83 -12.38 8.93 -12.44
CA VAL A 83 -13.78 9.31 -12.65
C VAL A 83 -13.79 10.19 -13.89
N SER A 84 -14.40 9.71 -14.97
CA SER A 84 -14.60 10.55 -16.15
C SER A 84 -15.64 11.62 -15.85
N GLU A 85 -15.34 12.87 -16.22
CA GLU A 85 -16.38 13.89 -16.23
C GLU A 85 -17.38 13.57 -17.34
N TYR A 86 -18.67 13.70 -17.00
CA TYR A 86 -19.81 13.52 -17.87
C TYR A 86 -19.57 14.16 -19.25
N SER A 87 -19.46 13.33 -20.29
CA SER A 87 -19.52 13.81 -21.68
C SER A 87 -20.98 13.78 -22.13
N PRO A 88 -21.57 14.91 -22.54
CA PRO A 88 -22.98 14.98 -22.94
C PRO A 88 -23.32 14.14 -24.19
N ASP A 89 -22.32 13.65 -24.93
CA ASP A 89 -22.49 12.95 -26.21
C ASP A 89 -22.38 11.41 -26.12
N GLY A 90 -22.16 10.78 -24.96
CA GLY A 90 -21.65 9.39 -24.96
C GLY A 90 -21.87 8.45 -23.77
N GLY A 91 -22.80 8.70 -22.85
CA GLY A 91 -23.24 7.66 -21.89
C GLY A 91 -22.76 7.81 -20.43
N ILE A 92 -23.06 6.78 -19.63
CA ILE A 92 -22.92 6.72 -18.16
C ILE A 92 -21.45 6.94 -17.76
N PRO A 93 -21.14 7.75 -16.73
CA PRO A 93 -19.78 7.87 -16.22
C PRO A 93 -19.26 6.49 -15.79
N GLU A 94 -18.26 5.99 -16.51
CA GLU A 94 -17.61 4.73 -16.16
C GLU A 94 -16.47 5.01 -15.18
N ASN A 95 -16.64 4.55 -13.94
CA ASN A 95 -15.52 4.45 -13.00
C ASN A 95 -14.54 3.39 -13.53
N GLY A 96 -13.41 3.84 -14.06
CA GLY A 96 -12.34 2.96 -14.49
C GLY A 96 -11.41 2.65 -13.33
N THR A 97 -11.30 1.38 -12.94
CA THR A 97 -10.22 0.89 -12.06
C THR A 97 -9.49 -0.25 -12.79
N PRO A 98 -8.44 0.06 -13.56
CA PRO A 98 -7.57 -0.94 -14.16
C PRO A 98 -6.94 -1.89 -13.12
N PRO A 99 -6.39 -3.03 -13.56
CA PRO A 99 -5.64 -3.93 -12.68
C PRO A 99 -4.49 -3.19 -11.96
N PRO A 100 -4.15 -3.58 -10.72
CA PRO A 100 -3.08 -2.93 -9.97
C PRO A 100 -1.72 -3.13 -10.64
N TRP A 101 -0.88 -2.10 -10.62
CA TRP A 101 0.47 -2.18 -11.19
C TRP A 101 1.50 -2.48 -10.11
N PRO A 102 2.43 -3.43 -10.35
CA PRO A 102 3.62 -3.58 -9.53
C PRO A 102 4.40 -2.27 -9.45
N VAL A 103 4.87 -1.93 -8.25
CA VAL A 103 5.73 -0.76 -8.05
C VAL A 103 7.17 -1.20 -7.88
N THR A 104 8.05 -0.58 -8.66
CA THR A 104 9.49 -0.77 -8.57
C THR A 104 10.13 0.53 -8.08
N PRO A 105 10.89 0.52 -6.97
CA PRO A 105 11.61 1.69 -6.52
C PRO A 105 12.59 2.21 -7.57
N GLU A 106 12.74 3.54 -7.64
CA GLU A 106 13.86 4.16 -8.33
C GLU A 106 15.17 3.81 -7.58
N PRO A 107 16.28 3.62 -8.29
CA PRO A 107 17.56 3.34 -7.66
C PRO A 107 18.09 4.58 -6.91
N GLU A 108 18.07 4.54 -5.58
CA GLU A 108 18.65 5.57 -4.71
C GLU A 108 20.05 5.16 -4.23
N LEU A 109 21.04 6.06 -4.35
CA LEU A 109 22.42 5.76 -3.98
C LEU A 109 22.53 5.49 -2.48
N GLY A 110 22.96 4.27 -2.12
CA GLY A 110 23.15 3.86 -0.73
C GLY A 110 21.89 3.43 0.01
N VAL A 111 20.75 3.30 -0.69
CA VAL A 111 19.52 2.75 -0.12
C VAL A 111 19.29 1.35 -0.64
N ASP A 112 19.20 0.40 0.27
CA ASP A 112 18.84 -0.99 -0.04
C ASP A 112 17.33 -1.16 0.12
N HIS A 113 16.64 -1.41 -1.00
CA HIS A 113 15.21 -1.70 -1.03
C HIS A 113 14.91 -3.20 -1.04
N THR A 114 15.88 -4.06 -0.73
CA THR A 114 15.72 -5.51 -0.68
C THR A 114 15.54 -6.04 0.74
N GLY A 115 14.98 -7.25 0.86
CA GLY A 115 14.88 -7.98 2.12
C GLY A 115 13.85 -7.42 3.09
N GLU A 116 14.11 -7.58 4.38
CA GLU A 116 13.18 -7.25 5.45
C GLU A 116 13.80 -6.22 6.41
N VAL A 117 12.96 -5.36 6.98
CA VAL A 117 13.37 -4.33 7.93
C VAL A 117 12.39 -4.29 9.11
N TRP A 118 12.93 -4.09 10.30
CA TRP A 118 12.14 -3.77 11.47
C TRP A 118 11.94 -2.26 11.52
N LEU A 119 10.68 -1.84 11.58
CA LEU A 119 10.28 -0.46 11.84
C LEU A 119 9.92 -0.33 13.31
N GLU A 120 10.75 0.35 14.09
CA GLU A 120 10.41 0.76 15.46
C GLU A 120 9.27 1.82 15.44
N PRO A 121 8.56 2.04 16.55
CA PRO A 121 7.59 3.12 16.66
C PRO A 121 8.16 4.47 16.21
N GLY A 122 7.47 5.15 15.29
CA GLY A 122 7.89 6.42 14.69
C GLY A 122 8.94 6.29 13.57
N GLN A 123 9.48 5.10 13.30
CA GLN A 123 10.33 4.87 12.13
C GLN A 123 9.51 4.69 10.87
N TYR A 124 10.18 4.89 9.74
CA TYR A 124 9.56 4.79 8.43
C TYR A 124 10.49 4.14 7.40
N TYR A 125 9.89 3.48 6.42
CA TYR A 125 10.53 3.06 5.19
C TYR A 125 10.02 3.94 4.05
N ARG A 126 10.94 4.54 3.30
CA ARG A 126 10.62 5.41 2.17
C ARG A 126 11.27 4.93 0.89
N PHE A 127 10.63 5.21 -0.23
CA PHE A 127 11.19 5.01 -1.57
C PHE A 127 10.42 5.85 -2.59
N THR A 128 11.08 6.27 -3.66
CA THR A 128 10.40 6.88 -4.82
C THR A 128 10.15 5.85 -5.91
N PHE A 129 9.15 6.08 -6.75
CA PHE A 129 8.89 5.28 -7.95
C PHE A 129 8.33 6.14 -9.08
N ASP A 130 8.68 5.76 -10.32
CA ASP A 130 8.23 6.44 -11.53
C ASP A 130 6.83 5.99 -11.95
N ILE A 131 6.01 6.96 -12.34
CA ILE A 131 4.68 6.77 -12.92
C ILE A 131 4.58 7.32 -14.35
N SER A 132 5.70 7.66 -15.00
CA SER A 132 5.70 8.19 -16.38
C SER A 132 4.90 7.31 -17.34
N SER A 133 5.10 6.00 -17.25
CA SER A 133 4.39 5.01 -18.09
C SER A 133 2.88 5.04 -17.89
N LEU A 134 2.43 5.17 -16.64
CA LEU A 134 1.02 5.36 -16.31
C LEU A 134 0.52 6.67 -16.93
N LEU A 135 1.26 7.76 -16.74
CA LEU A 135 0.88 9.09 -17.23
C LEU A 135 0.81 9.21 -18.76
N ILE A 136 1.38 8.29 -19.54
CA ILE A 136 1.31 8.28 -21.01
C ILE A 136 -0.05 7.75 -21.49
N THR A 137 -0.55 6.69 -20.86
CA THR A 137 -1.76 5.96 -21.31
C THR A 137 -3.03 6.43 -20.62
N THR A 138 -2.88 7.28 -19.60
CA THR A 138 -3.98 7.69 -18.72
C THR A 138 -4.76 8.88 -19.30
N PRO A 139 -6.12 8.85 -19.30
CA PRO A 139 -6.94 9.95 -19.78
C PRO A 139 -6.73 11.24 -18.96
N LYS A 140 -6.92 12.40 -19.59
CA LYS A 140 -6.79 13.74 -18.97
C LYS A 140 -7.97 14.09 -18.05
N VAL A 141 -8.17 13.28 -17.02
CA VAL A 141 -9.23 13.44 -16.01
C VAL A 141 -8.63 13.49 -14.60
N GLU A 142 -9.49 13.45 -13.59
CA GLU A 142 -9.07 13.32 -12.21
C GLU A 142 -8.79 11.85 -11.87
N HIS A 143 -7.65 11.61 -11.21
CA HIS A 143 -7.21 10.29 -10.78
C HIS A 143 -7.03 10.22 -9.28
N TRP A 144 -7.34 9.05 -8.73
CA TRP A 144 -7.13 8.69 -7.34
C TRP A 144 -6.14 7.53 -7.31
N LEU A 145 -4.98 7.79 -6.74
CA LEU A 145 -3.91 6.83 -6.59
C LEU A 145 -3.97 6.26 -5.17
N ARG A 146 -3.79 4.96 -5.04
CA ARG A 146 -3.66 4.30 -3.74
C ARG A 146 -2.58 3.24 -3.82
N LEU A 147 -1.66 3.25 -2.87
CA LEU A 147 -0.63 2.23 -2.76
C LEU A 147 -1.08 1.19 -1.75
N ASP A 148 -1.01 -0.08 -2.12
CA ASP A 148 -1.29 -1.19 -1.22
C ASP A 148 -0.03 -2.03 -1.01
N TYR A 149 0.21 -2.39 0.26
CA TYR A 149 1.27 -3.31 0.66
C TYR A 149 0.73 -4.73 0.73
N ARG A 150 1.44 -5.66 0.09
CA ARG A 150 1.12 -7.09 0.01
C ARG A 150 2.17 -7.99 0.65
N GLY A 151 3.24 -7.42 1.20
CA GLY A 151 4.25 -8.21 1.90
C GLY A 151 3.69 -8.82 3.18
N ASP A 152 4.42 -9.78 3.72
CA ASP A 152 4.10 -10.33 5.04
C ASP A 152 4.34 -9.29 6.14
N LEU A 153 3.56 -9.37 7.22
CA LEU A 153 3.66 -8.50 8.39
C LEU A 153 3.92 -9.36 9.61
N TYR A 154 4.98 -9.02 10.35
CA TYR A 154 5.30 -9.69 11.60
C TYR A 154 5.34 -8.67 12.74
N GLY A 155 4.44 -8.85 13.72
CA GLY A 155 4.49 -8.15 14.99
C GLY A 155 5.16 -8.99 16.09
N PRO A 156 5.41 -8.42 17.28
CA PRO A 156 5.93 -9.17 18.41
C PRO A 156 4.98 -10.30 18.84
N PRO A 157 5.49 -11.42 19.40
CA PRO A 157 4.66 -12.52 19.86
C PRO A 157 3.55 -12.06 20.82
N GLY A 158 2.31 -12.50 20.59
CA GLY A 158 1.15 -12.15 21.44
C GLY A 158 0.42 -10.87 21.07
N GLN A 159 0.80 -10.17 20.00
CA GLN A 159 0.07 -9.01 19.49
C GLN A 159 -1.04 -9.37 18.49
N ALA A 160 -2.05 -8.50 18.42
CA ALA A 160 -3.10 -8.60 17.41
C ALA A 160 -2.53 -8.34 15.99
N ARG A 161 -3.27 -8.81 14.97
CA ARG A 161 -2.93 -8.62 13.54
C ARG A 161 -2.53 -7.16 13.25
N VAL A 162 -1.38 -6.98 12.60
CA VAL A 162 -0.92 -5.68 12.09
C VAL A 162 -1.92 -5.19 11.04
N ARG A 163 -2.30 -3.91 11.13
CA ARG A 163 -3.16 -3.25 10.13
C ARG A 163 -2.35 -2.23 9.35
N ILE A 164 -2.59 -2.15 8.04
CA ILE A 164 -2.08 -1.09 7.19
C ILE A 164 -3.23 -0.17 6.80
N GLU A 165 -3.00 1.12 6.93
CA GLU A 165 -3.91 2.17 6.49
C GLU A 165 -3.24 2.96 5.35
N SER A 166 -3.78 2.82 4.14
CA SER A 166 -3.28 3.50 2.95
C SER A 166 -4.08 4.77 2.67
N GLU A 167 -3.38 5.87 2.46
CA GLU A 167 -4.00 7.14 2.04
C GLU A 167 -4.08 7.25 0.51
N ASN A 168 -5.14 7.90 0.04
CA ASN A 168 -5.32 8.18 -1.39
C ASN A 168 -4.63 9.49 -1.76
N LEU A 169 -3.89 9.48 -2.87
CA LEU A 169 -3.35 10.69 -3.48
C LEU A 169 -4.21 11.09 -4.69
N LYS A 170 -4.72 12.31 -4.64
CA LYS A 170 -5.46 12.92 -5.74
C LYS A 170 -4.50 13.51 -6.77
N LEU A 171 -4.70 13.16 -8.03
CA LEU A 171 -3.90 13.56 -9.17
C LEU A 171 -4.80 14.18 -10.25
N ASP A 172 -4.86 15.51 -10.31
CA ASP A 172 -5.56 16.23 -11.39
C ASP A 172 -4.65 16.33 -12.62
N LEU A 173 -5.06 15.72 -13.74
CA LEU A 173 -4.36 15.74 -15.02
C LEU A 173 -5.04 16.59 -16.09
N ARG A 174 -6.14 17.27 -15.78
CA ARG A 174 -6.91 18.05 -16.78
C ARG A 174 -6.13 19.23 -17.33
N LYS A 175 -5.23 19.79 -16.52
CA LYS A 175 -4.40 20.96 -16.85
C LYS A 175 -2.99 20.61 -17.36
N ARG A 176 -2.76 19.34 -17.71
CA ARG A 176 -1.47 18.87 -18.23
C ARG A 176 -1.33 19.09 -19.74
#